data_AF-A0A940L3H9-F1
#
_entry.id   AF-A0A940L3H9-F1
#
_cell.length_a   1.000
_cell.length_b   1.000
_cell.length_c   1.000
_cell.angle_alpha   90.00
_cell.angle_beta   90.00
_cell.angle_gamma   90.00
#
_symmetry.space_group_name_H-M   'P 1'
#
loop_
_entity.id
_entity.type
_entity.pdbx_description
1 polymer ?
#
loop_
_entity_poly.entity_id
_entity_poly.type
_entity_poly.pdbx_seq_one_letter_code
_entity_poly.pdbx_strand_id
1 'polypeptide(L)'
;MLTFEIPDVWAKIDLIEKSCEEAFKLKTPHLAPIEPARDVDLLHPKFHPPKKGFSTIEGQARMLHDLASIELQAMELGVRTLSEYPDAPEGFKEELVAVTVSEAQHLRMCLEGIEALGHKWGDWPVHSALWLAVAPEDTLLDRILIVHRYLEGSGLDAGDTLIRRLEGTSGKESIQKIVKQINFEEIGHVDFGSRWYREICRQGKIDPAVDFPKRMDDLRIRLPKRVEPINRILRTKAGFSEEEINYYEALRLDFMTPAAAK
;
A
#
# COMPACT_ATOMS: atom_id res chain seq x y z
N MET A 1 2.91 21.64 6.36
CA MET A 1 4.03 20.66 6.43
C MET A 1 3.36 19.32 6.30
N LEU A 2 3.66 18.61 5.22
CA LEU A 2 2.95 17.38 4.87
C LEU A 2 3.51 16.21 5.68
N THR A 3 2.72 15.16 5.91
CA THR A 3 3.09 14.05 6.81
C THR A 3 4.42 13.38 6.43
N PHE A 4 4.76 13.32 5.14
CA PHE A 4 6.05 12.79 4.67
C PHE A 4 7.28 13.65 5.04
N GLU A 5 7.10 14.84 5.62
CA GLU A 5 8.17 15.70 6.14
C GLU A 5 8.34 15.60 7.66
N ILE A 6 7.42 14.91 8.34
CA ILE A 6 7.37 14.77 9.81
C ILE A 6 8.06 13.45 10.19
N PRO A 7 9.04 13.38 11.10
CA PRO A 7 9.68 12.10 11.41
C PRO A 7 8.80 11.19 12.29
N ASP A 8 8.20 11.74 13.34
CA ASP A 8 7.46 11.00 14.37
C ASP A 8 6.17 10.35 13.82
N VAL A 9 6.04 9.04 13.96
CA VAL A 9 4.94 8.27 13.37
C VAL A 9 3.57 8.66 13.94
N TRP A 10 3.48 8.95 15.24
CA TRP A 10 2.22 9.32 15.89
C TRP A 10 1.77 10.71 15.46
N ALA A 11 2.71 11.66 15.37
CA ALA A 11 2.45 12.99 14.85
C ALA A 11 1.95 12.95 13.39
N LYS A 12 2.47 12.03 12.56
CA LYS A 12 1.94 11.83 11.20
C LYS A 12 0.46 11.41 11.23
N ILE A 13 0.10 10.45 12.07
CA ILE A 13 -1.29 9.97 12.20
C ILE A 13 -2.18 11.11 12.70
N ASP A 14 -1.76 11.84 13.73
CA ASP A 14 -2.56 12.91 14.33
C ASP A 14 -2.74 14.11 13.39
N LEU A 15 -1.82 14.32 12.45
CA LEU A 15 -1.85 15.42 11.48
C LEU A 15 -2.37 14.99 10.10
N ILE A 16 -2.82 13.75 9.91
CA ILE A 16 -3.15 13.23 8.57
C ILE A 16 -4.28 14.02 7.90
N GLU A 17 -5.37 14.30 8.62
CA GLU A 17 -6.51 15.06 8.09
C GLU A 17 -6.09 16.47 7.66
N LYS A 18 -5.29 17.14 8.50
CA LYS A 18 -4.73 18.46 8.20
C LYS A 18 -3.80 18.42 6.99
N SER A 19 -2.96 17.39 6.88
CA SER A 19 -2.04 17.22 5.76
C SER A 19 -2.80 16.96 4.46
N CYS A 20 -3.87 16.16 4.51
CA CYS A 20 -4.80 15.96 3.40
C CYS A 20 -5.47 17.27 2.99
N GLU A 21 -5.97 18.06 3.95
CA GLU A 21 -6.58 19.37 3.69
C GLU A 21 -5.60 20.37 3.04
N GLU A 22 -4.36 20.43 3.56
CA GLU A 22 -3.30 21.26 3.00
C GLU A 22 -2.97 20.83 1.56
N ALA A 23 -2.78 19.53 1.31
CA ALA A 23 -2.48 18.99 -0.01
C ALA A 23 -3.64 19.20 -1.00
N PHE A 24 -4.88 18.95 -0.57
CA PHE A 24 -6.09 19.09 -1.40
C PHE A 24 -6.27 20.51 -1.95
N LYS A 25 -5.87 21.53 -1.16
CA LYS A 25 -6.01 22.95 -1.51
C LYS A 25 -4.92 23.47 -2.45
N LEU A 26 -3.85 22.70 -2.70
CA LEU A 26 -2.78 23.11 -3.59
C LEU A 26 -3.31 23.42 -5.00
N LYS A 27 -2.73 24.44 -5.62
CA LYS A 27 -3.05 24.90 -6.99
C LYS A 27 -1.95 24.61 -8.00
N THR A 28 -0.78 24.22 -7.50
CA THR A 28 0.39 23.86 -8.31
C THR A 28 1.00 22.61 -7.71
N PRO A 29 1.52 21.69 -8.54
CA PRO A 29 2.14 20.48 -8.05
C PRO A 29 3.22 20.77 -7.00
N HIS A 30 3.16 20.05 -5.89
CA HIS A 30 4.19 20.04 -4.85
C HIS A 30 4.83 18.65 -4.82
N LEU A 31 6.08 18.58 -5.29
CA LEU A 31 6.84 17.35 -5.35
C LEU A 31 7.24 16.89 -3.95
N ALA A 32 6.98 15.62 -3.66
CA ALA A 32 7.42 15.01 -2.43
C ALA A 32 8.96 14.82 -2.42
N PRO A 33 9.59 14.72 -1.24
CA PRO A 33 11.03 14.46 -1.15
C PRO A 33 11.38 13.08 -1.71
N ILE A 34 12.65 12.91 -2.11
CA ILE A 34 13.16 11.60 -2.58
C ILE A 34 13.00 10.55 -1.48
N GLU A 35 13.35 10.92 -0.24
CA GLU A 35 13.19 10.09 0.94
C GLU A 35 12.22 10.79 1.92
N PRO A 36 11.22 10.07 2.43
CA PRO A 36 10.29 10.61 3.41
C PRO A 36 10.92 10.59 4.81
N ALA A 37 10.52 11.52 5.67
CA ALA A 37 11.01 11.58 7.05
C ALA A 37 10.55 10.36 7.85
N ARG A 38 11.47 9.82 8.67
CA ARG A 38 11.27 8.64 9.52
C ARG A 38 11.89 8.88 10.90
N ASP A 39 11.28 8.30 11.92
CA ASP A 39 11.76 8.19 13.31
C ASP A 39 12.38 6.82 13.62
N VAL A 40 12.63 6.01 12.59
CA VAL A 40 13.13 4.64 12.67
C VAL A 40 14.20 4.36 11.62
N ASP A 41 15.01 3.34 11.85
CA ASP A 41 16.07 2.91 10.93
C ASP A 41 15.49 2.49 9.57
N LEU A 42 15.98 3.10 8.50
CA LEU A 42 15.61 2.77 7.12
C LEU A 42 16.71 1.90 6.50
N LEU A 43 16.41 0.62 6.25
CA LEU A 43 17.36 -0.32 5.64
C LEU A 43 16.77 -0.97 4.39
N HIS A 44 17.66 -1.38 3.48
CA HIS A 44 17.27 -2.22 2.37
C HIS A 44 16.76 -3.58 2.90
N PRO A 45 15.67 -4.19 2.36
CA PRO A 45 15.06 -5.41 2.89
C PRO A 45 16.04 -6.57 3.14
N LYS A 46 17.05 -6.72 2.27
CA LYS A 46 18.13 -7.74 2.41
C LYS A 46 18.96 -7.64 3.70
N PHE A 47 18.95 -6.49 4.36
CA PHE A 47 19.68 -6.23 5.61
C PHE A 47 18.77 -6.26 6.83
N HIS A 48 17.47 -6.56 6.66
CA HIS A 48 16.58 -6.71 7.80
C HIS A 48 16.98 -7.94 8.64
N PRO A 49 16.85 -7.88 9.97
CA PRO A 49 17.13 -9.01 10.83
C PRO A 49 16.15 -10.16 10.55
N PRO A 50 16.55 -11.41 10.78
CA PRO A 50 15.70 -12.59 10.55
C PRO A 50 14.42 -12.52 11.40
N LYS A 51 13.32 -13.02 10.85
CA LYS A 51 12.00 -12.99 11.50
C LYS A 51 11.76 -14.28 12.28
N LYS A 52 11.28 -14.18 13.53
CA LYS A 52 10.77 -15.33 14.28
C LYS A 52 9.41 -15.79 13.75
N GLY A 53 9.05 -17.03 14.04
CA GLY A 53 7.75 -17.58 13.66
C GLY A 53 6.58 -16.95 14.43
N PHE A 54 5.39 -16.96 13.83
CA PHE A 54 4.18 -16.36 14.42
C PHE A 54 3.69 -17.09 15.68
N SER A 55 4.24 -18.25 16.02
CA SER A 55 4.01 -18.90 17.32
C SER A 55 4.65 -18.15 18.50
N THR A 56 5.49 -17.15 18.23
CA THR A 56 6.16 -16.32 19.26
C THR A 56 5.57 -14.91 19.29
N ILE A 57 5.58 -14.28 20.48
CA ILE A 57 5.14 -12.88 20.67
C ILE A 57 5.95 -11.94 19.77
N GLU A 58 7.28 -12.09 19.77
CA GLU A 58 8.18 -11.29 18.94
C GLU A 58 7.90 -11.46 17.44
N GLY A 59 7.58 -12.68 16.97
CA GLY A 59 7.21 -12.92 15.58
C GLY A 59 5.89 -12.25 15.18
N GLN A 60 4.92 -12.19 16.09
CA GLN A 60 3.65 -11.46 15.87
C GLN A 60 3.86 -9.94 15.89
N ALA A 61 4.66 -9.44 16.84
CA ALA A 61 5.00 -8.02 16.92
C ALA A 61 5.79 -7.57 15.69
N ARG A 62 6.75 -8.38 15.23
CA ARG A 62 7.50 -8.12 14.00
C ARG A 62 6.60 -8.07 12.77
N MET A 63 5.61 -8.95 12.70
CA MET A 63 4.63 -8.96 11.62
C MET A 63 3.79 -7.68 11.61
N LEU A 64 3.26 -7.24 12.76
CA LEU A 64 2.54 -5.98 12.86
C LEU A 64 3.43 -4.77 12.59
N HIS A 65 4.71 -4.83 12.94
CA HIS A 65 5.67 -3.77 12.63
C HIS A 65 5.90 -3.65 11.13
N ASP A 66 6.09 -4.77 10.42
CA ASP A 66 6.21 -4.75 8.96
C ASP A 66 4.89 -4.26 8.31
N LEU A 67 3.72 -4.63 8.85
CA LEU A 67 2.42 -4.15 8.37
C LEU A 67 2.24 -2.66 8.62
N ALA A 68 2.53 -2.15 9.82
CA ALA A 68 2.57 -0.71 10.11
C ALA A 68 3.46 0.06 9.14
N SER A 69 4.62 -0.49 8.76
CA SER A 69 5.47 0.15 7.75
C SER A 69 4.83 0.21 6.36
N ILE A 70 3.94 -0.72 6.02
CA ILE A 70 3.17 -0.72 4.77
C ILE A 70 2.08 0.36 4.85
N GLU A 71 1.27 0.37 5.92
CA GLU A 71 0.18 1.35 6.09
C GLU A 71 0.71 2.78 6.18
N LEU A 72 1.86 3.00 6.83
CA LEU A 72 2.55 4.28 6.84
C LEU A 72 2.89 4.75 5.41
N GLN A 73 3.38 3.85 4.56
CA GLN A 73 3.70 4.20 3.18
C GLN A 73 2.44 4.44 2.34
N ALA A 74 1.39 3.62 2.50
CA ALA A 74 0.11 3.80 1.80
C ALA A 74 -0.53 5.15 2.16
N MET A 75 -0.61 5.48 3.45
CA MET A 75 -1.06 6.77 3.96
C MET A 75 -0.28 7.94 3.33
N GLU A 76 1.05 7.89 3.34
CA GLU A 76 1.88 8.96 2.78
C GLU A 76 1.80 9.05 1.24
N LEU A 77 1.60 7.92 0.56
CA LEU A 77 1.39 7.89 -0.90
C LEU A 77 0.06 8.55 -1.28
N GLY A 78 -0.96 8.44 -0.45
CA GLY A 78 -2.22 9.19 -0.60
C GLY A 78 -1.99 10.70 -0.53
N VAL A 79 -1.30 11.18 0.51
CA VAL A 79 -0.93 12.61 0.64
C VAL A 79 -0.06 13.07 -0.53
N ARG A 80 0.92 12.27 -0.93
CA ARG A 80 1.80 12.56 -2.07
C ARG A 80 1.02 12.68 -3.37
N THR A 81 0.03 11.82 -3.59
CA THR A 81 -0.84 11.91 -4.77
C THR A 81 -1.68 13.18 -4.76
N LEU A 82 -2.24 13.55 -3.60
CA LEU A 82 -2.96 14.83 -3.45
C LEU A 82 -2.06 16.04 -3.74
N SER A 83 -0.79 15.99 -3.32
CA SER A 83 0.15 17.10 -3.50
C SER A 83 0.73 17.22 -4.91
N GLU A 84 0.97 16.09 -5.57
CA GLU A 84 1.58 16.03 -6.90
C GLU A 84 0.55 16.26 -8.03
N TYR A 85 -0.74 15.96 -7.81
CA TYR A 85 -1.81 16.10 -8.81
C TYR A 85 -2.95 17.03 -8.35
N PRO A 86 -2.70 18.35 -8.17
CA PRO A 86 -3.73 19.29 -7.74
C PRO A 86 -4.91 19.40 -8.73
N ASP A 87 -4.66 19.11 -10.01
CA ASP A 87 -5.63 19.11 -11.11
C ASP A 87 -6.42 17.79 -11.25
N ALA A 88 -6.17 16.80 -10.38
CA ALA A 88 -6.97 15.58 -10.35
C ALA A 88 -8.46 15.90 -10.10
N PRO A 89 -9.40 15.09 -10.63
CA PRO A 89 -10.83 15.31 -10.43
C PRO A 89 -11.18 15.51 -8.95
N GLU A 90 -12.06 16.47 -8.64
CA GLU A 90 -12.37 16.82 -7.26
C GLU A 90 -12.90 15.63 -6.45
N GLY A 91 -13.84 14.87 -7.01
CA GLY A 91 -14.35 13.65 -6.39
C GLY A 91 -13.28 12.57 -6.17
N PHE A 92 -12.25 12.50 -7.03
CA PHE A 92 -11.13 11.58 -6.83
C PHE A 92 -10.35 11.99 -5.58
N LYS A 93 -10.05 13.29 -5.45
CA LYS A 93 -9.32 13.81 -4.31
C LYS A 93 -10.13 13.63 -3.01
N GLU A 94 -11.44 13.83 -3.03
CA GLU A 94 -12.30 13.64 -1.86
C GLU A 94 -12.28 12.18 -1.38
N GLU A 95 -12.49 11.22 -2.29
CA GLU A 95 -12.42 9.80 -1.96
C GLU A 95 -10.99 9.37 -1.56
N LEU A 96 -9.95 9.92 -2.19
CA LEU A 96 -8.56 9.65 -1.82
C LEU A 96 -8.22 10.15 -0.41
N VAL A 97 -8.78 11.28 0.02
CA VAL A 97 -8.64 11.73 1.42
C VAL A 97 -9.24 10.69 2.37
N ALA A 98 -10.42 10.15 2.05
CA ALA A 98 -11.05 9.11 2.88
C ALA A 98 -10.19 7.83 2.95
N VAL A 99 -9.65 7.37 1.82
CA VAL A 99 -8.71 6.23 1.79
C VAL A 99 -7.48 6.55 2.64
N THR A 100 -6.85 7.71 2.44
CA THR A 100 -5.65 8.13 3.17
C THR A 100 -5.86 8.17 4.68
N VAL A 101 -7.02 8.63 5.15
CA VAL A 101 -7.37 8.63 6.58
C VAL A 101 -7.62 7.20 7.09
N SER A 102 -8.18 6.31 6.27
CA SER A 102 -8.33 4.89 6.59
C SER A 102 -6.96 4.22 6.82
N GLU A 103 -5.98 4.49 5.96
CA GLU A 103 -4.61 3.98 6.12
C GLU A 103 -3.98 4.41 7.45
N ALA A 104 -4.23 5.66 7.87
CA ALA A 104 -3.76 6.16 9.16
C ALA A 104 -4.39 5.41 10.34
N GLN A 105 -5.65 4.96 10.21
CA GLN A 105 -6.31 4.13 11.22
C GLN A 105 -5.72 2.72 11.25
N HIS A 106 -5.42 2.14 10.10
CA HIS A 106 -4.73 0.84 10.01
C HIS A 106 -3.34 0.89 10.65
N LEU A 107 -2.58 1.94 10.35
CA LEU A 107 -1.30 2.22 10.97
C LEU A 107 -1.44 2.28 12.50
N ARG A 108 -2.39 3.10 13.02
CA ARG A 108 -2.66 3.21 14.46
C ARG A 108 -2.96 1.84 15.09
N MET A 109 -3.84 1.04 14.49
CA MET A 109 -4.16 -0.31 15.00
C MET A 109 -2.92 -1.20 15.08
N CYS A 110 -2.05 -1.15 14.07
CA CYS A 110 -0.81 -1.91 14.08
C CYS A 110 0.14 -1.45 15.20
N LEU A 111 0.33 -0.13 15.37
CA LEU A 111 1.21 0.43 16.41
C LEU A 111 0.73 0.08 17.82
N GLU A 112 -0.56 0.25 18.10
CA GLU A 112 -1.16 -0.15 19.38
C GLU A 112 -1.03 -1.66 19.61
N GLY A 113 -1.17 -2.46 18.55
CA GLY A 113 -0.98 -3.90 18.58
C GLY A 113 0.45 -4.32 18.92
N ILE A 114 1.46 -3.61 18.41
CA ILE A 114 2.87 -3.82 18.74
C ILE A 114 3.12 -3.53 20.23
N GLU A 115 2.61 -2.40 20.73
CA GLU A 115 2.72 -2.02 22.15
C GLU A 115 2.04 -3.03 23.07
N ALA A 116 0.85 -3.52 22.68
CA ALA A 116 0.15 -4.56 23.43
C ALA A 116 0.92 -5.88 23.50
N LEU A 117 1.88 -6.13 22.61
CA LEU A 117 2.78 -7.29 22.64
C LEU A 117 4.08 -7.04 23.42
N GLY A 118 4.25 -5.85 24.02
CA GLY A 118 5.43 -5.48 24.80
C GLY A 118 6.62 -5.03 23.94
N HIS A 119 6.36 -4.67 22.68
CA HIS A 119 7.34 -4.14 21.73
C HIS A 119 7.00 -2.69 21.39
N LYS A 120 7.83 -2.03 20.58
CA LYS A 120 7.57 -0.66 20.12
C LYS A 120 7.91 -0.46 18.64
N TRP A 121 7.32 0.59 18.07
CA TRP A 121 7.78 1.11 16.78
C TRP A 121 9.28 1.42 16.83
N GLY A 122 10.01 0.94 15.82
CA GLY A 122 11.46 1.08 15.75
C GLY A 122 12.28 -0.03 16.42
N ASP A 123 11.65 -1.06 17.02
CA ASP A 123 12.38 -2.26 17.46
C ASP A 123 13.02 -3.01 16.28
N TRP A 124 12.51 -2.79 15.06
CA TRP A 124 13.08 -3.29 13.80
C TRP A 124 13.18 -2.18 12.75
N PRO A 125 14.10 -2.31 11.79
CA PRO A 125 14.20 -1.39 10.67
C PRO A 125 13.01 -1.54 9.70
N VAL A 126 12.71 -0.45 9.01
CA VAL A 126 11.71 -0.39 7.93
C VAL A 126 12.39 -0.25 6.57
N HIS A 127 11.62 -0.44 5.51
CA HIS A 127 12.07 -0.18 4.13
C HIS A 127 11.10 0.76 3.41
N SER A 128 11.58 1.48 2.40
CA SER A 128 10.80 2.45 1.59
C SER A 128 10.31 1.90 0.25
N ALA A 129 10.18 0.57 0.11
CA ALA A 129 9.89 -0.07 -1.17
C ALA A 129 8.59 0.41 -1.85
N LEU A 130 7.54 0.74 -1.10
CA LEU A 130 6.29 1.28 -1.67
C LEU A 130 6.48 2.75 -2.07
N TRP A 131 7.14 3.53 -1.22
CA TRP A 131 7.45 4.93 -1.52
C TRP A 131 8.30 5.10 -2.81
N LEU A 132 9.25 4.19 -3.02
CA LEU A 132 10.13 4.17 -4.18
C LEU A 132 9.49 3.54 -5.42
N ALA A 133 8.32 2.90 -5.28
CA ALA A 133 7.60 2.31 -6.41
C ALA A 133 7.00 3.36 -7.35
N VAL A 134 6.82 4.60 -6.87
CA VAL A 134 6.28 5.73 -7.62
C VAL A 134 7.37 6.76 -7.94
N ALA A 135 7.23 7.46 -9.06
CA ALA A 135 8.20 8.42 -9.58
C ALA A 135 7.56 9.79 -9.84
N PRO A 136 8.32 10.89 -9.78
CA PRO A 136 7.81 12.23 -10.08
C PRO A 136 7.18 12.36 -11.47
N GLU A 137 7.62 11.56 -12.44
CA GLU A 137 7.18 11.60 -13.84
C GLU A 137 5.90 10.79 -14.09
N ASP A 138 5.42 10.06 -13.08
CA ASP A 138 4.22 9.25 -13.21
C ASP A 138 3.01 10.11 -13.56
N THR A 139 2.16 9.61 -14.45
CA THR A 139 0.83 10.20 -14.65
C THR A 139 -0.09 9.81 -13.48
N LEU A 140 -1.22 10.51 -13.35
CA LEU A 140 -2.24 10.13 -12.36
C LEU A 140 -2.74 8.68 -12.57
N LEU A 141 -2.88 8.24 -13.82
CA LEU A 141 -3.24 6.86 -14.14
C LEU A 141 -2.17 5.85 -13.67
N ASP A 142 -0.89 6.19 -13.84
CA ASP A 142 0.22 5.37 -13.32
C ASP A 142 0.12 5.29 -11.80
N ARG A 143 -0.10 6.42 -11.12
CA ARG A 143 -0.21 6.46 -9.65
C ARG A 143 -1.33 5.56 -9.13
N ILE A 144 -2.48 5.60 -9.78
CA ILE A 144 -3.64 4.77 -9.42
C ILE A 144 -3.34 3.28 -9.65
N LEU A 145 -2.71 2.93 -10.77
CA LEU A 145 -2.35 1.54 -11.03
C LEU A 145 -1.31 1.01 -10.03
N ILE A 146 -0.27 1.79 -9.74
CA ILE A 146 0.81 1.39 -8.83
C ILE A 146 0.27 1.20 -7.42
N VAL A 147 -0.36 2.23 -6.86
CA VAL A 147 -0.76 2.21 -5.45
C VAL A 147 -2.00 1.35 -5.27
N HIS A 148 -3.12 1.78 -5.85
CA HIS A 148 -4.44 1.22 -5.51
C HIS A 148 -4.78 -0.09 -6.21
N ARG A 149 -4.06 -0.49 -7.28
CA ARG A 149 -4.36 -1.75 -7.99
C ARG A 149 -3.25 -2.79 -7.89
N TYR A 150 -1.99 -2.35 -7.91
CA TYR A 150 -0.86 -3.25 -7.75
C TYR A 150 -0.50 -3.47 -6.28
N LEU A 151 -0.16 -2.41 -5.54
CA LEU A 151 0.30 -2.54 -4.16
C LEU A 151 -0.82 -3.00 -3.23
N GLU A 152 -1.95 -2.30 -3.16
CA GLU A 152 -3.09 -2.70 -2.31
C GLU A 152 -3.70 -4.03 -2.75
N GLY A 153 -3.78 -4.26 -4.07
CA GLY A 153 -4.21 -5.55 -4.61
C GLY A 153 -3.31 -6.71 -4.16
N SER A 154 -2.01 -6.47 -3.99
CA SER A 154 -1.08 -7.47 -3.45
C SER A 154 -1.23 -7.65 -1.94
N GLY A 155 -1.61 -6.60 -1.22
CA GLY A 155 -2.02 -6.66 0.19
C GLY A 155 -3.20 -7.60 0.38
N LEU A 156 -4.25 -7.44 -0.45
CA LEU A 156 -5.42 -8.33 -0.48
C LEU A 156 -5.06 -9.80 -0.71
N ASP A 157 -4.14 -10.07 -1.63
CA ASP A 157 -3.71 -11.44 -1.94
C ASP A 157 -2.94 -12.07 -0.77
N ALA A 158 -2.15 -11.26 -0.05
CA ALA A 158 -1.35 -11.69 1.09
C ALA A 158 -2.17 -11.87 2.39
N GLY A 159 -3.24 -11.09 2.57
CA GLY A 159 -4.01 -11.04 3.80
C GLY A 159 -4.62 -12.37 4.21
N ASP A 160 -5.19 -13.13 3.27
CA ASP A 160 -5.74 -14.48 3.56
C ASP A 160 -4.66 -15.44 4.08
N THR A 161 -3.45 -15.38 3.52
CA THR A 161 -2.32 -16.21 3.96
C THR A 161 -1.89 -15.80 5.36
N LEU A 162 -1.84 -14.49 5.63
CA LEU A 162 -1.48 -13.96 6.94
C LEU A 162 -2.48 -14.38 8.01
N ILE A 163 -3.78 -14.26 7.74
CA ILE A 163 -4.86 -14.69 8.64
C ILE A 163 -4.73 -16.18 8.98
N ARG A 164 -4.61 -17.06 7.99
CA ARG A 164 -4.47 -18.51 8.22
C ARG A 164 -3.24 -18.86 9.06
N ARG A 165 -2.13 -18.17 8.83
CA ARG A 165 -0.89 -18.37 9.60
C ARG A 165 -1.04 -17.93 11.06
N LEU A 166 -1.93 -16.97 11.36
CA LEU A 166 -2.20 -16.52 12.72
C LEU A 166 -3.23 -17.40 13.44
N GLU A 167 -4.24 -17.92 12.74
CA GLU A 167 -5.27 -18.81 13.31
C GLU A 167 -4.68 -20.08 13.93
N GLY A 168 -3.54 -20.57 13.41
CA GLY A 168 -2.81 -21.71 13.96
C GLY A 168 -1.90 -21.41 15.15
N THR A 169 -1.94 -20.20 15.71
CA THR A 169 -1.03 -19.77 16.79
C THR A 169 -1.80 -19.48 18.07
N SER A 170 -1.20 -19.77 19.22
CA SER A 170 -1.73 -19.41 20.55
C SER A 170 -1.60 -17.91 20.87
N GLY A 171 -1.61 -17.04 19.84
CA GLY A 171 -1.44 -15.60 19.97
C GLY A 171 -2.63 -14.89 20.60
N LYS A 172 -2.49 -13.57 20.80
CA LYS A 172 -3.61 -12.75 21.28
C LYS A 172 -4.65 -12.62 20.17
N GLU A 173 -5.90 -12.94 20.49
CA GLU A 173 -7.06 -12.81 19.58
C GLU A 173 -7.16 -11.40 18.98
N SER A 174 -6.70 -10.37 19.72
CA SER A 174 -6.65 -8.99 19.25
C SER A 174 -5.81 -8.79 17.99
N ILE A 175 -4.71 -9.53 17.81
CA ILE A 175 -3.84 -9.38 16.64
C ILE A 175 -4.53 -9.93 15.38
N GLN A 176 -5.22 -11.06 15.52
CA GLN A 176 -6.01 -11.61 14.42
C GLN A 176 -7.13 -10.65 14.00
N LYS A 177 -7.76 -9.97 14.97
CA LYS A 177 -8.81 -8.98 14.70
C LYS A 177 -8.27 -7.79 13.91
N ILE A 178 -7.09 -7.27 14.25
CA ILE A 178 -6.44 -6.17 13.51
C ILE A 178 -6.23 -6.58 12.04
N VAL A 179 -5.58 -7.72 11.79
CA VAL A 179 -5.29 -8.18 10.41
C VAL A 179 -6.58 -8.46 9.63
N LYS A 180 -7.60 -9.05 10.27
CA LYS A 180 -8.90 -9.30 9.63
C LYS A 180 -9.62 -8.01 9.27
N GLN A 181 -9.52 -6.99 10.12
CA GLN A 181 -10.14 -5.68 9.88
C GLN A 181 -9.48 -5.00 8.68
N ILE A 182 -8.15 -4.89 8.69
CA ILE A 182 -7.37 -4.28 7.60
C ILE A 182 -7.71 -4.95 6.28
N ASN A 183 -7.55 -6.28 6.20
CA ASN A 183 -7.82 -7.05 4.98
C ASN A 183 -9.27 -6.93 4.47
N PHE A 184 -10.24 -6.68 5.36
CA PHE A 184 -11.62 -6.44 4.96
C PHE A 184 -11.80 -5.06 4.32
N GLU A 185 -11.16 -4.03 4.88
CA GLU A 185 -11.25 -2.65 4.40
C GLU A 185 -10.47 -2.42 3.10
N GLU A 186 -9.37 -3.15 2.89
CA GLU A 186 -8.55 -3.13 1.67
C GLU A 186 -9.36 -3.36 0.38
N ILE A 187 -10.46 -4.11 0.45
CA ILE A 187 -11.33 -4.36 -0.72
C ILE A 187 -11.86 -3.04 -1.26
N GLY A 188 -12.20 -2.10 -0.36
CA GLY A 188 -12.71 -0.78 -0.70
C GLY A 188 -11.64 0.13 -1.31
N HIS A 189 -10.40 0.06 -0.83
CA HIS A 189 -9.28 0.85 -1.37
C HIS A 189 -8.90 0.40 -2.77
N VAL A 190 -8.95 -0.91 -3.00
CA VAL A 190 -8.69 -1.49 -4.31
C VAL A 190 -9.84 -1.24 -5.30
N ASP A 191 -11.09 -1.29 -4.83
CA ASP A 191 -12.26 -0.86 -5.62
C ASP A 191 -12.16 0.62 -6.00
N PHE A 192 -11.73 1.49 -5.08
CA PHE A 192 -11.45 2.90 -5.36
C PHE A 192 -10.48 3.04 -6.55
N GLY A 193 -9.36 2.32 -6.53
CA GLY A 193 -8.41 2.31 -7.65
C GLY A 193 -9.04 1.82 -8.96
N SER A 194 -9.81 0.75 -8.91
CA SER A 194 -10.51 0.17 -10.06
C SER A 194 -11.54 1.11 -10.68
N ARG A 195 -12.33 1.82 -9.86
CA ARG A 195 -13.34 2.78 -10.35
C ARG A 195 -12.70 4.01 -10.95
N TRP A 196 -11.75 4.63 -10.24
CA TRP A 196 -11.14 5.87 -10.69
C TRP A 196 -10.22 5.69 -11.89
N TYR A 197 -9.53 4.56 -12.00
CA TYR A 197 -8.79 4.24 -13.22
C TYR A 197 -9.70 4.27 -14.45
N ARG A 198 -10.85 3.59 -14.38
CA ARG A 198 -11.83 3.56 -15.49
C ARG A 198 -12.46 4.91 -15.75
N GLU A 199 -12.78 5.67 -14.71
CA GLU A 199 -13.39 6.99 -14.85
C GLU A 199 -12.42 7.99 -15.51
N ILE A 200 -11.16 8.01 -15.09
CA ILE A 200 -10.15 8.88 -15.69
C ILE A 200 -9.86 8.45 -17.13
N CYS A 201 -9.77 7.14 -17.42
CA CYS A 201 -9.68 6.65 -18.80
C CYS A 201 -10.88 7.13 -19.64
N ARG A 202 -12.11 7.03 -19.11
CA ARG A 202 -13.33 7.47 -19.78
C ARG A 202 -13.29 8.97 -20.10
N GLN A 203 -12.88 9.81 -19.15
CA GLN A 203 -12.72 11.26 -19.34
C GLN A 203 -11.66 11.58 -20.41
N GLY A 204 -10.56 10.82 -20.42
CA GLY A 204 -9.49 10.93 -21.41
C GLY A 204 -9.77 10.27 -22.76
N LYS A 205 -10.93 9.63 -22.94
CA LYS A 205 -11.27 8.79 -24.12
C LYS A 205 -10.23 7.69 -24.39
N ILE A 206 -9.68 7.12 -23.32
CA ILE A 206 -8.74 6.00 -23.32
C ILE A 206 -9.55 4.72 -23.09
N ASP A 207 -9.27 3.67 -23.87
CA ASP A 207 -9.83 2.35 -23.62
C ASP A 207 -9.01 1.66 -22.49
N PRO A 208 -9.59 1.46 -21.29
CA PRO A 208 -8.87 0.87 -20.17
C PRO A 208 -8.40 -0.56 -20.44
N ALA A 209 -9.11 -1.33 -21.29
CA ALA A 209 -8.71 -2.70 -21.62
C ALA A 209 -7.45 -2.75 -22.49
N VAL A 210 -7.19 -1.70 -23.26
CA VAL A 210 -5.99 -1.55 -24.10
C VAL A 210 -4.85 -0.87 -23.34
N ASP A 211 -5.17 0.15 -22.52
CA ASP A 211 -4.17 0.94 -21.79
C ASP A 211 -3.57 0.15 -20.61
N PHE A 212 -4.40 -0.54 -19.82
CA PHE A 212 -3.97 -1.26 -18.62
C PHE A 212 -2.77 -2.20 -18.84
N PRO A 213 -2.82 -3.18 -19.77
CA PRO A 213 -1.72 -4.15 -19.88
C PRO A 213 -0.42 -3.49 -20.36
N LYS A 214 -0.52 -2.51 -21.27
CA LYS A 214 0.64 -1.76 -21.77
C LYS A 214 1.28 -0.94 -20.66
N ARG A 215 0.46 -0.18 -19.93
CA ARG A 215 0.91 0.64 -18.82
C ARG A 215 1.53 -0.21 -17.72
N MET A 216 0.91 -1.34 -17.36
CA MET A 216 1.49 -2.25 -16.38
C MET A 216 2.80 -2.90 -16.85
N ASP A 217 2.96 -3.20 -18.14
CA ASP A 217 4.21 -3.74 -18.68
C ASP A 217 5.38 -2.75 -18.56
N ASP A 218 5.12 -1.45 -18.71
CA ASP A 218 6.11 -0.41 -18.50
C ASP A 218 6.42 -0.22 -17.00
N LEU A 219 5.37 -0.18 -16.18
CA LEU A 219 5.49 0.10 -14.75
C LEU A 219 6.16 -1.05 -13.98
N ARG A 220 5.85 -2.32 -14.30
CA ARG A 220 6.29 -3.50 -13.53
C ARG A 220 7.80 -3.64 -13.38
N ILE A 221 8.60 -2.97 -14.21
CA ILE A 221 10.07 -3.03 -14.20
C ILE A 221 10.65 -2.55 -12.87
N ARG A 222 10.00 -1.57 -12.21
CA ARG A 222 10.46 -0.98 -10.94
C ARG A 222 9.60 -1.35 -9.73
N LEU A 223 8.51 -2.07 -9.94
CA LEU A 223 7.60 -2.48 -8.86
C LEU A 223 8.19 -3.66 -8.08
N PRO A 224 7.92 -3.76 -6.77
CA PRO A 224 8.36 -4.90 -5.97
C PRO A 224 7.68 -6.18 -6.48
N LYS A 225 8.46 -7.23 -6.77
CA LYS A 225 7.92 -8.51 -7.24
C LYS A 225 6.99 -9.13 -6.19
N ARG A 226 5.84 -9.66 -6.64
CA ARG A 226 4.82 -10.32 -5.81
C ARG A 226 4.56 -11.72 -6.34
N VAL A 227 4.61 -12.71 -5.45
CA VAL A 227 4.54 -14.14 -5.80
C VAL A 227 3.41 -14.87 -5.06
N GLU A 228 2.75 -14.18 -4.15
CA GLU A 228 1.54 -14.58 -3.46
C GLU A 228 0.46 -14.97 -4.49
N PRO A 229 -0.25 -16.10 -4.32
CA PRO A 229 -1.35 -16.48 -5.21
C PRO A 229 -2.43 -15.39 -5.28
N ILE A 230 -2.89 -15.07 -6.49
CA ILE A 230 -3.91 -14.03 -6.68
C ILE A 230 -5.25 -14.51 -6.11
N ASN A 231 -5.86 -13.68 -5.25
CA ASN A 231 -7.17 -13.94 -4.72
C ASN A 231 -8.25 -13.49 -5.71
N ARG A 232 -8.58 -14.35 -6.68
CA ARG A 232 -9.54 -14.03 -7.75
C ARG A 232 -10.89 -13.54 -7.23
N ILE A 233 -11.37 -14.07 -6.10
CA ILE A 233 -12.65 -13.67 -5.50
C ILE A 233 -12.56 -12.23 -4.99
N LEU A 234 -11.52 -11.91 -4.21
CA LEU A 234 -11.35 -10.55 -3.67
C LEU A 234 -11.04 -9.54 -4.77
N ARG A 235 -10.18 -9.87 -5.73
CA ARG A 235 -9.91 -9.03 -6.91
C ARG A 235 -11.19 -8.75 -7.71
N THR A 236 -12.04 -9.75 -7.94
CA THR A 236 -13.32 -9.54 -8.63
C THR A 236 -14.22 -8.60 -7.83
N LYS A 237 -14.32 -8.79 -6.51
CA LYS A 237 -15.10 -7.90 -5.62
C LYS A 237 -14.56 -6.46 -5.60
N ALA A 238 -13.24 -6.31 -5.69
CA ALA A 238 -12.56 -5.01 -5.77
C ALA A 238 -12.50 -4.45 -7.20
N GLY A 239 -13.33 -4.97 -8.11
CA GLY A 239 -13.56 -4.41 -9.43
C GLY A 239 -12.51 -4.75 -10.48
N PHE A 240 -11.71 -5.82 -10.35
CA PHE A 240 -10.92 -6.32 -11.48
C PHE A 240 -11.78 -7.12 -12.46
N SER A 241 -11.52 -6.95 -13.74
CA SER A 241 -12.03 -7.82 -14.81
C SER A 241 -11.27 -9.16 -14.83
N GLU A 242 -11.84 -10.15 -15.53
CA GLU A 242 -11.19 -11.45 -15.68
C GLU A 242 -9.85 -11.34 -16.43
N GLU A 243 -9.78 -10.48 -17.44
CA GLU A 243 -8.57 -10.20 -18.22
C GLU A 243 -7.45 -9.61 -17.36
N GLU A 244 -7.79 -8.66 -16.47
CA GLU A 244 -6.82 -8.05 -15.57
C GLU A 244 -6.32 -9.06 -14.52
N ILE A 245 -7.20 -9.89 -13.97
CA ILE A 245 -6.79 -10.97 -13.04
C ILE A 245 -5.86 -11.97 -13.77
N ASN A 246 -6.18 -12.34 -15.00
CA ASN A 246 -5.34 -13.22 -15.80
C ASN A 246 -3.98 -12.59 -16.12
N TYR A 247 -3.92 -11.29 -16.37
CA TYR A 247 -2.67 -10.55 -16.52
C TYR A 247 -1.81 -10.65 -15.26
N TYR A 248 -2.37 -10.40 -14.08
CA TYR A 248 -1.62 -10.49 -12.82
C TYR A 248 -1.15 -11.92 -12.50
N GLU A 249 -1.94 -12.94 -12.83
CA GLU A 249 -1.49 -14.34 -12.70
C GLU A 249 -0.32 -14.66 -13.63
N ALA A 250 -0.37 -14.20 -14.88
CA ALA A 250 0.73 -14.37 -15.82
C ALA A 250 2.00 -13.65 -15.33
N LEU A 251 1.84 -12.42 -14.83
CA LEU A 251 2.94 -11.64 -14.24
C LEU A 251 3.55 -12.32 -13.02
N ARG A 252 2.71 -12.89 -12.15
CA ARG A 252 3.14 -13.66 -10.98
C ARG A 252 3.97 -14.89 -11.39
N LEU A 253 3.52 -15.63 -12.40
CA LEU A 253 4.24 -16.80 -12.94
C LEU A 253 5.59 -16.40 -13.55
N ASP A 254 5.65 -15.26 -14.25
CA ASP A 254 6.89 -14.67 -14.78
C ASP A 254 7.89 -14.39 -13.64
N PHE A 255 7.43 -13.80 -12.53
CA PHE A 255 8.28 -13.55 -11.36
C PHE A 255 8.77 -14.82 -10.63
N MET A 256 8.02 -15.91 -10.70
CA MET A 256 8.42 -17.20 -10.13
C MET A 256 9.39 -17.98 -11.01
N THR A 257 9.45 -17.65 -12.31
CA THR A 257 10.36 -18.32 -13.24
C THR A 257 11.78 -17.83 -12.97
N PRO A 258 12.75 -18.72 -12.67
CA PRO A 258 14.14 -18.33 -12.55
C PRO A 258 14.56 -17.64 -13.84
N ALA A 259 15.15 -16.44 -13.75
CA ALA A 259 15.74 -15.81 -14.92
C ALA A 259 16.71 -16.82 -15.55
N ALA A 260 16.45 -17.26 -16.78
CA ALA A 260 17.37 -18.11 -17.51
C ALA A 260 18.73 -17.39 -17.47
N ALA A 261 19.73 -18.04 -16.88
CA ALA A 261 21.07 -17.48 -16.74
C ALA A 261 21.53 -17.00 -18.13
N LYS A 262 21.59 -15.68 -18.31
CA LYS A 262 22.21 -15.00 -19.43
C LYS A 262 23.49 -14.37 -18.93
#